data_AF-A0A8D8FPL4-F1
#
_entry.id   AF-A0A8D8FPL4-F1
#
_cell.length_a   1.000
_cell.length_b   1.000
_cell.length_c   1.000
_cell.angle_alpha   90.00
_cell.angle_beta   90.00
_cell.angle_gamma   90.00
#
_symmetry.space_group_name_H-M   'P 1'
#
loop_
_entity.id
_entity.type
_entity.pdbx_description
1 polymer ?
#
loop_
_entity_poly.entity_id
_entity_poly.type
_entity_poly.pdbx_seq_one_letter_code
_entity_poly.pdbx_strand_id
1 'polypeptide(L)'
;MANYHQHHRERRGGGGGGGGHRHYRNNHSGGNGGGHNQQQQQQQPPSGAKRSSPSESSTSEANDSTCVVCFKPILIYAIGECDHLCCFECSARIRVLCRQNDCPICRRDLAKVIFAKTMAPYRELDVRNRSGLYDKKYRICFTDGDVQQAFFELLDNKCPRCDEKNFPKFDQLREHVRKRHELFYCDICTEHLKIFSSERRCYSRQELALHRRVGDPDNVGHRGHPLCEYCDKRFLDKDELFRHLRKEHFFCHFCDADGANHFYGDYDTLRDHFRQEHYLCEEGECEQEQFTAVFRSEIDLRAHRASAHGKSMNKLANKQTRTLELEFSYAPRHREGAGGPGAGSGPGGGGSGRGRGGA
;
A
#
# COMPACT_ATOMS: atom_id res chain seq x y z
N MET A 1 -52.56 -39.32 16.88
CA MET A 1 -52.40 -39.18 15.42
C MET A 1 -51.26 -38.20 15.18
N ALA A 2 -50.12 -38.50 14.58
CA ALA A 2 -49.50 -39.74 14.11
C ALA A 2 -47.98 -39.45 13.99
N ASN A 3 -47.18 -40.48 14.25
CA ASN A 3 -45.75 -40.59 13.99
C ASN A 3 -45.36 -40.16 12.57
N TYR A 4 -44.08 -39.78 12.36
CA TYR A 4 -43.31 -40.41 11.27
C TYR A 4 -41.79 -40.30 11.52
N HIS A 5 -41.21 -41.43 11.92
CA HIS A 5 -39.81 -41.78 11.67
C HIS A 5 -39.75 -42.59 10.36
N GLN A 6 -38.83 -42.21 9.48
CA GLN A 6 -37.84 -43.07 8.81
C GLN A 6 -38.28 -44.30 8.01
N HIS A 7 -37.96 -44.34 6.71
CA HIS A 7 -37.51 -45.56 6.04
C HIS A 7 -36.52 -45.28 4.89
N HIS A 8 -35.44 -46.07 4.91
CA HIS A 8 -34.33 -46.18 3.97
C HIS A 8 -34.73 -46.62 2.56
N ARG A 9 -33.94 -46.21 1.54
CA ARG A 9 -33.48 -47.10 0.46
C ARG A 9 -32.13 -46.66 -0.11
N GLU A 10 -31.22 -47.61 -0.17
CA GLU A 10 -29.88 -47.55 -0.76
C GLU A 10 -29.94 -47.69 -2.29
N ARG A 11 -29.00 -47.07 -3.02
CA ARG A 11 -28.12 -47.75 -4.01
C ARG A 11 -27.04 -46.83 -4.62
N ARG A 12 -25.79 -47.22 -4.34
CA ARG A 12 -24.57 -47.33 -5.18
C ARG A 12 -24.27 -46.34 -6.32
N GLY A 13 -23.03 -45.84 -6.25
CA GLY A 13 -22.14 -45.44 -7.36
C GLY A 13 -21.60 -44.03 -7.13
N GLY A 14 -20.31 -43.71 -7.07
CA GLY A 14 -19.08 -44.44 -7.32
C GLY A 14 -18.01 -43.38 -7.66
N GLY A 15 -16.81 -43.50 -7.08
CA GLY A 15 -15.56 -43.04 -7.69
C GLY A 15 -15.13 -41.57 -7.53
N GLY A 16 -13.96 -41.40 -6.91
CA GLY A 16 -12.95 -40.36 -7.20
C GLY A 16 -13.29 -38.95 -6.72
N GLY A 17 -12.42 -38.17 -6.09
CA GLY A 17 -10.97 -38.22 -5.95
C GLY A 17 -10.61 -36.79 -5.54
N GLY A 18 -9.89 -36.65 -4.43
CA GLY A 18 -9.62 -35.34 -3.82
C GLY A 18 -8.79 -34.42 -4.71
N GLY A 19 -9.19 -33.15 -4.75
CA GLY A 19 -8.40 -32.05 -5.30
C GLY A 19 -8.51 -30.87 -4.34
N GLY A 20 -7.75 -30.92 -3.24
CA GLY A 20 -7.66 -29.80 -2.30
C GLY A 20 -6.93 -28.64 -2.95
N HIS A 21 -7.67 -27.60 -3.34
CA HIS A 21 -7.10 -26.30 -3.70
C HIS A 21 -6.37 -25.71 -2.49
N ARG A 22 -5.05 -25.92 -2.44
CA ARG A 22 -4.17 -25.24 -1.49
C ARG A 22 -3.96 -23.81 -1.99
N HIS A 23 -4.74 -22.89 -1.42
CA HIS A 23 -4.41 -21.47 -1.46
C HIS A 23 -3.04 -21.27 -0.80
N TYR A 24 -2.04 -20.88 -1.59
CA TYR A 24 -0.73 -20.51 -1.08
C TYR A 24 -0.85 -19.13 -0.42
N ARG A 25 -1.15 -19.11 0.89
CA ARG A 25 -1.02 -17.93 1.75
C ARG A 25 0.45 -17.62 1.90
N ASN A 26 0.94 -16.59 1.22
CA ASN A 26 2.27 -16.07 1.50
C ASN A 26 2.18 -15.16 2.73
N ASN A 27 2.61 -15.70 3.87
CA ASN A 27 2.63 -15.05 5.17
C ASN A 27 4.01 -14.39 5.35
N HIS A 28 4.08 -13.06 5.35
CA HIS A 28 5.26 -12.34 5.83
C HIS A 28 4.85 -11.21 6.78
N SER A 29 5.25 -11.38 8.03
CA SER A 29 5.18 -10.41 9.12
C SER A 29 6.53 -9.68 9.23
N GLY A 30 6.48 -8.35 9.23
CA GLY A 30 7.34 -7.43 10.00
C GLY A 30 8.87 -7.45 9.80
N GLY A 31 9.41 -6.32 9.34
CA GLY A 31 10.85 -6.04 9.42
C GLY A 31 11.24 -4.65 8.91
N ASN A 32 11.41 -3.72 9.85
CA ASN A 32 11.88 -2.34 9.69
C ASN A 32 13.31 -2.25 9.11
N GLY A 33 13.60 -1.26 8.26
CA GLY A 33 14.94 -0.97 7.78
C GLY A 33 14.95 0.15 6.74
N GLY A 34 15.28 1.37 7.18
CA GLY A 34 15.30 2.57 6.36
C GLY A 34 16.55 2.72 5.49
N GLY A 35 16.54 3.78 4.70
CA GLY A 35 17.75 4.38 4.14
C GLY A 35 17.62 4.82 2.69
N HIS A 36 17.87 6.11 2.48
CA HIS A 36 18.28 6.77 1.23
C HIS A 36 17.18 7.23 0.28
N ASN A 37 17.29 8.35 -0.44
CA ASN A 37 18.19 9.52 -0.42
C ASN A 37 17.61 10.40 -1.55
N GLN A 38 16.88 11.48 -1.25
CA GLN A 38 16.34 12.35 -2.31
C GLN A 38 17.34 13.45 -2.64
N GLN A 39 17.99 13.31 -3.79
CA GLN A 39 18.75 14.39 -4.43
C GLN A 39 17.78 15.45 -4.95
N GLN A 40 17.76 16.61 -4.29
CA GLN A 40 17.17 17.82 -4.83
C GLN A 40 18.22 18.58 -5.63
N GLN A 41 17.96 18.77 -6.93
CA GLN A 41 18.69 19.72 -7.76
C GLN A 41 18.18 21.13 -7.47
N GLN A 42 19.08 21.97 -6.96
CA GLN A 42 18.91 23.40 -6.75
C GLN A 42 19.31 24.17 -8.02
N GLN A 43 18.48 25.14 -8.42
CA GLN A 43 18.90 26.23 -9.30
C GLN A 43 18.57 27.56 -8.61
N GLN A 44 19.58 28.39 -8.41
CA GLN A 44 19.47 29.77 -7.90
C GLN A 44 19.45 30.76 -9.07
N PRO A 45 18.89 31.96 -8.85
CA PRO A 45 19.43 33.18 -9.44
C PRO A 45 19.73 34.28 -8.37
N PRO A 46 20.41 35.38 -8.75
CA PRO A 46 21.44 36.00 -7.93
C PRO A 46 20.99 37.18 -7.05
N SER A 47 21.92 37.58 -6.18
CA SER A 47 21.85 38.60 -5.16
C SER A 47 22.09 40.03 -5.66
N GLY A 48 21.43 41.00 -5.01
CA GLY A 48 22.01 42.31 -4.73
C GLY A 48 21.10 43.53 -4.95
N ALA A 49 20.53 44.08 -3.86
CA ALA A 49 20.59 45.52 -3.52
C ALA A 49 19.89 45.81 -2.17
N LYS A 50 20.57 46.59 -1.32
CA LYS A 50 20.16 47.03 0.02
C LYS A 50 19.24 48.26 -0.07
N ARG A 51 18.21 48.38 0.79
CA ARG A 51 18.16 49.29 1.98
C ARG A 51 16.73 49.51 2.54
N SER A 52 16.74 49.73 3.86
CA SER A 52 15.82 50.50 4.72
C SER A 52 14.42 49.97 5.07
N SER A 53 14.30 49.60 6.35
CA SER A 53 13.07 49.52 7.16
C SER A 53 12.27 50.83 7.11
N PRO A 54 10.95 50.76 7.40
CA PRO A 54 10.53 51.19 8.73
C PRO A 54 9.40 50.38 9.39
N SER A 55 9.51 50.32 10.71
CA SER A 55 8.46 50.37 11.74
C SER A 55 7.32 49.35 11.75
N GLU A 56 7.32 48.62 12.87
CA GLU A 56 6.28 47.79 13.44
C GLU A 56 4.88 48.45 13.43
N SER A 57 3.89 47.66 13.04
CA SER A 57 2.54 47.81 13.56
C SER A 57 1.96 46.41 13.79
N SER A 58 1.57 46.21 15.04
CA SER A 58 1.03 45.02 15.65
C SER A 58 -0.32 44.60 15.07
N THR A 59 -0.39 43.38 14.54
CA THR A 59 -1.62 42.57 14.50
C THR A 59 -1.24 41.10 14.69
N SER A 60 -1.04 40.69 15.94
CA SER A 60 -0.71 39.33 16.33
C SER A 60 -1.78 38.72 17.23
N GLU A 61 -3.05 38.80 16.85
CA GLU A 61 -4.18 38.17 17.58
C GLU A 61 -5.20 37.49 16.63
N ALA A 62 -4.74 36.88 15.52
CA ALA A 62 -5.64 36.19 14.57
C ALA A 62 -5.25 34.73 14.29
N ASN A 63 -4.20 34.20 14.92
CA ASN A 63 -3.69 32.85 14.62
C ASN A 63 -4.14 31.75 15.61
N ASP A 64 -4.81 32.10 16.72
CA ASP A 64 -5.09 31.14 17.81
C ASP A 64 -6.37 30.30 17.61
N SER A 65 -7.18 30.58 16.59
CA SER A 65 -8.45 29.90 16.35
C SER A 65 -8.47 29.07 15.06
N THR A 66 -7.32 28.64 14.54
CA THR A 66 -7.28 27.79 13.33
C THR A 66 -7.08 26.32 13.68
N CYS A 67 -7.82 25.42 13.03
CA CYS A 67 -7.68 23.99 13.22
C CYS A 67 -6.40 23.47 12.57
N VAL A 68 -5.52 22.82 13.34
CA VAL A 68 -4.28 22.23 12.81
C VAL A 68 -4.49 21.04 11.87
N VAL A 69 -5.71 20.47 11.84
CA VAL A 69 -6.04 19.30 11.01
C VAL A 69 -6.57 19.71 9.63
N CYS A 70 -7.48 20.69 9.59
CA CYS A 70 -8.14 21.11 8.34
C CYS A 70 -7.79 22.54 7.91
N PHE A 71 -7.00 23.27 8.70
CA PHE A 71 -6.59 24.66 8.46
C PHE A 71 -7.76 25.66 8.31
N LYS A 72 -8.96 25.29 8.77
CA LYS A 72 -10.13 26.18 8.82
C LYS A 72 -10.23 26.87 10.18
N PRO A 73 -10.83 28.07 10.26
CA PRO A 73 -11.19 28.70 11.54
C PRO A 73 -12.11 27.80 12.37
N ILE A 74 -11.86 27.76 13.68
CA ILE A 74 -12.59 26.95 14.66
C ILE A 74 -13.71 27.79 15.24
N LEU A 75 -14.95 27.43 14.91
CA LEU A 75 -16.15 27.98 15.55
C LEU A 75 -16.57 27.16 16.78
N ILE A 76 -16.32 25.85 16.74
CA ILE A 76 -16.58 24.92 17.84
C ILE A 76 -15.33 24.07 18.01
N TYR A 77 -14.75 24.16 19.20
CA TYR A 77 -13.59 23.42 19.63
C TYR A 77 -13.98 22.02 20.07
N ALA A 78 -13.12 21.05 19.80
CA ALA A 78 -13.17 19.70 20.37
C ALA A 78 -12.00 19.52 21.34
N ILE A 79 -12.31 19.50 22.63
CA ILE A 79 -11.32 19.40 23.70
C ILE A 79 -11.40 18.00 24.34
N GLY A 80 -10.30 17.26 24.29
CA GLY A 80 -10.13 16.01 25.03
C GLY A 80 -9.13 16.18 26.19
N GLU A 81 -8.97 15.14 27.01
CA GLU A 81 -8.02 15.13 28.15
C GLU A 81 -6.54 15.40 27.80
N CYS A 82 -6.20 15.40 26.52
CA CYS A 82 -4.88 15.76 26.01
C CYS A 82 -4.72 17.26 25.68
N ASP A 83 -5.79 18.05 25.79
CA ASP A 83 -5.82 19.51 25.56
C ASP A 83 -5.33 20.00 24.17
N HIS A 84 -5.17 19.10 23.20
CA HIS A 84 -4.85 19.45 21.83
C HIS A 84 -6.01 20.15 21.11
N LEU A 85 -5.67 21.20 20.36
CA LEU A 85 -6.63 22.07 19.67
C LEU A 85 -7.12 21.48 18.35
N CYS A 86 -8.40 21.14 18.26
CA CYS A 86 -9.01 20.62 17.03
C CYS A 86 -10.43 21.17 16.85
N CYS A 87 -10.92 21.32 15.61
CA CYS A 87 -12.32 21.65 15.38
C CYS A 87 -13.22 20.42 15.61
N PHE A 88 -14.48 20.67 15.95
CA PHE A 88 -15.45 19.61 16.17
C PHE A 88 -15.69 18.74 14.93
N GLU A 89 -15.63 19.28 13.70
CA GLU A 89 -15.79 18.51 12.46
C GLU A 89 -14.71 17.44 12.30
N CYS A 90 -13.45 17.80 12.57
CA CYS A 90 -12.31 16.87 12.48
C CYS A 90 -12.38 15.82 13.58
N SER A 91 -12.75 16.19 14.81
CA SER A 91 -12.97 15.22 15.90
C SER A 91 -14.14 14.28 15.60
N ALA A 92 -15.27 14.82 15.12
CA ALA A 92 -16.45 14.07 14.75
C ALA A 92 -16.16 13.10 13.59
N ARG A 93 -15.34 13.49 12.61
CA ARG A 93 -14.94 12.59 11.51
C ARG A 93 -14.27 11.32 12.02
N ILE A 94 -13.28 11.46 12.92
CA ILE A 94 -12.57 10.32 13.49
C ILE A 94 -13.51 9.44 14.33
N ARG A 95 -14.32 10.05 15.20
CA ARG A 95 -15.27 9.34 16.09
C ARG A 95 -16.42 8.67 15.36
N VAL A 96 -17.01 9.35 14.40
CA VAL A 96 -18.27 8.93 13.77
C VAL A 96 -18.00 8.13 12.49
N LEU A 97 -17.18 8.67 11.59
CA LEU A 97 -16.95 8.06 10.26
C LEU A 97 -15.86 6.98 10.31
N CYS A 98 -14.76 7.23 11.04
CA CYS A 98 -13.68 6.26 11.20
C CYS A 98 -13.92 5.27 12.36
N ARG A 99 -14.90 5.55 13.24
CA ARG A 99 -15.22 4.74 14.44
C ARG A 99 -14.02 4.56 15.38
N GLN A 100 -13.21 5.60 15.51
CA GLN A 100 -12.02 5.65 16.36
C GLN A 100 -12.17 6.78 17.37
N ASN A 101 -11.75 6.57 18.62
CA ASN A 101 -11.83 7.58 19.67
C ASN A 101 -10.54 8.39 19.83
N ASP A 102 -9.63 8.24 18.88
CA ASP A 102 -8.30 8.83 18.93
C ASP A 102 -8.33 10.35 18.78
N CYS A 103 -7.43 11.02 19.49
CA CYS A 103 -7.11 12.41 19.24
C CYS A 103 -6.56 12.56 17.80
N PRO A 104 -7.10 13.47 16.97
CA PRO A 104 -6.60 13.69 15.61
C PRO A 104 -5.13 14.16 15.53
N ILE A 105 -4.56 14.60 16.66
CA ILE A 105 -3.22 15.20 16.72
C ILE A 105 -2.22 14.22 17.33
N CYS A 106 -2.45 13.79 18.58
CA CYS A 106 -1.51 12.90 19.28
C CYS A 106 -1.86 11.41 19.24
N ARG A 107 -2.98 11.03 18.62
CA ARG A 107 -3.48 9.64 18.51
C ARG A 107 -3.73 8.93 19.85
N ARG A 108 -3.79 9.65 20.97
CA ARG A 108 -4.24 9.09 22.25
C ARG A 108 -5.72 8.70 22.15
N ASP A 109 -6.09 7.52 22.63
CA ASP A 109 -7.50 7.13 22.78
C ASP A 109 -8.17 8.02 23.84
N LEU A 110 -9.16 8.80 23.43
CA LEU A 110 -9.86 9.73 24.30
C LEU A 110 -11.20 9.12 24.73
N ALA A 111 -11.33 8.79 26.01
CA ALA A 111 -12.56 8.21 26.55
C ALA A 111 -13.77 9.15 26.40
N LYS A 112 -13.55 10.47 26.44
CA LYS A 112 -14.58 11.51 26.33
C LYS A 112 -13.98 12.75 25.66
N VAL A 113 -14.77 13.44 24.84
CA VAL A 113 -14.43 14.74 24.26
C VAL A 113 -15.56 15.74 24.52
N ILE A 114 -15.21 16.99 24.79
CA ILE A 114 -16.14 18.09 25.03
C ILE A 114 -16.12 19.02 23.82
N PHE A 115 -17.28 19.26 23.22
CA PHE A 115 -17.47 20.26 22.19
C PHE A 115 -17.94 21.58 22.82
N ALA A 116 -17.23 22.67 22.53
CA ALA A 116 -17.45 23.97 23.15
C ALA A 116 -17.20 25.12 22.18
N LYS A 117 -17.92 26.24 22.34
CA LYS A 117 -17.65 27.49 21.58
C LYS A 117 -16.43 28.25 22.10
N THR A 118 -16.04 28.02 23.36
CA THR A 118 -14.91 28.67 24.01
C THR A 118 -13.76 27.69 24.20
N MET A 119 -12.53 28.14 23.94
CA MET A 119 -11.33 27.39 24.24
C MET A 119 -11.02 27.51 25.75
N ALA A 120 -10.94 26.36 26.43
CA ALA A 120 -10.49 26.25 27.81
C ALA A 120 -9.96 24.83 28.06
N PRO A 121 -9.10 24.62 29.08
CA PRO A 121 -8.59 23.29 29.41
C PRO A 121 -9.71 22.30 29.71
N TYR A 122 -9.50 21.04 29.32
CA TYR A 122 -10.46 19.95 29.47
C TYR A 122 -10.99 19.83 30.89
N ARG A 123 -10.11 19.90 31.89
CA ARG A 123 -10.50 19.77 33.31
C ARG A 123 -11.46 20.88 33.74
N GLU A 124 -11.26 22.10 33.28
CA GLU A 124 -12.14 23.22 33.60
C GLU A 124 -13.49 23.07 32.92
N LEU A 125 -13.50 22.70 31.64
CA LEU A 125 -14.72 22.43 30.90
C LEU A 125 -15.50 21.26 31.50
N ASP A 126 -14.82 20.20 31.93
CA ASP A 126 -15.49 19.02 32.48
C ASP A 126 -16.18 19.30 33.82
N VAL A 127 -15.54 20.12 34.68
CA VAL A 127 -16.14 20.55 35.95
C VAL A 127 -17.27 21.57 35.74
N ARG A 128 -17.10 22.49 34.79
CA ARG A 128 -18.06 23.57 34.52
C ARG A 128 -19.27 23.09 33.71
N ASN A 129 -19.12 22.06 32.88
CA ASN A 129 -20.16 21.62 31.98
C ASN A 129 -21.32 20.95 32.73
N ARG A 130 -22.37 21.73 32.98
CA ARG A 130 -23.62 21.29 33.64
C ARG A 130 -24.77 21.08 32.66
N SER A 131 -24.50 21.05 31.35
CA SER A 131 -25.54 20.96 30.32
C SER A 131 -26.32 19.64 30.37
N GLY A 132 -25.69 18.56 30.85
CA GLY A 132 -26.23 17.20 30.77
C GLY A 132 -26.33 16.66 29.34
N LEU A 133 -25.88 17.42 28.34
CA LEU A 133 -25.94 17.05 26.93
C LEU A 133 -24.77 16.13 26.59
N TYR A 134 -25.06 14.84 26.47
CA TYR A 134 -24.06 13.81 26.22
C TYR A 134 -24.55 12.77 25.22
N ASP A 135 -23.79 12.60 24.14
CA ASP A 135 -23.95 11.49 23.22
C ASP A 135 -23.17 10.27 23.73
N LYS A 136 -23.91 9.25 24.17
CA LYS A 136 -23.33 8.00 24.70
C LYS A 136 -22.64 7.17 23.62
N LYS A 137 -23.08 7.26 22.36
CA LYS A 137 -22.61 6.40 21.27
C LYS A 137 -21.21 6.80 20.81
N TYR A 138 -20.95 8.10 20.71
CA TYR A 138 -19.69 8.67 20.26
C TYR A 138 -18.85 9.26 21.41
N ARG A 139 -19.38 9.23 22.64
CA ARG A 139 -18.76 9.71 23.87
C ARG A 139 -18.40 11.21 23.79
N ILE A 140 -19.37 12.00 23.35
CA ILE A 140 -19.22 13.45 23.12
C ILE A 140 -20.12 14.20 24.10
N CYS A 141 -19.54 15.10 24.87
CA CYS A 141 -20.26 16.08 25.68
C CYS A 141 -20.40 17.40 24.92
N PHE A 142 -21.53 18.07 25.07
CA PHE A 142 -21.77 19.39 24.49
C PHE A 142 -21.90 20.43 25.61
N THR A 143 -21.35 21.62 25.44
CA THR A 143 -21.50 22.71 26.43
C THR A 143 -22.88 23.34 26.44
N ASP A 144 -23.56 23.33 25.30
CA ASP A 144 -24.84 24.00 25.07
C ASP A 144 -25.62 23.33 23.93
N GLY A 145 -26.90 23.70 23.82
CA GLY A 145 -27.82 23.13 22.83
C GLY A 145 -27.45 23.46 21.39
N ASP A 146 -26.86 24.63 21.13
CA ASP A 146 -26.47 25.02 19.76
C ASP A 146 -25.31 24.16 19.28
N VAL A 147 -24.32 23.88 20.14
CA VAL A 147 -23.20 23.00 19.81
C VAL A 147 -23.67 21.57 19.54
N GLN A 148 -24.63 21.08 20.33
CA GLN A 148 -25.25 19.78 20.07
C GLN A 148 -26.00 19.77 18.73
N GLN A 149 -26.76 20.81 18.44
CA GLN A 149 -27.49 20.95 17.19
C GLN A 149 -26.53 20.98 15.99
N ALA A 150 -25.44 21.74 16.06
CA ALA A 150 -24.41 21.78 15.02
C ALA A 150 -23.78 20.39 14.77
N PHE A 151 -23.56 19.60 15.82
CA PHE A 151 -23.10 18.23 15.68
C PHE A 151 -24.11 17.35 14.94
N PHE A 152 -25.39 17.39 15.30
CA PHE A 152 -26.41 16.59 14.60
C PHE A 152 -26.63 17.06 13.16
N GLU A 153 -26.53 18.37 12.90
CA GLU A 153 -26.60 18.91 11.54
C GLU A 153 -25.44 18.45 10.65
N LEU A 154 -24.24 18.27 11.22
CA LEU A 154 -23.10 17.70 10.52
C LEU A 154 -23.34 16.23 10.14
N LEU A 155 -24.08 15.49 10.96
CA LEU A 155 -24.42 14.07 10.72
C LEU A 155 -25.63 13.89 9.79
N ASP A 156 -26.45 14.91 9.64
CA ASP A 156 -27.70 14.83 8.90
C ASP A 156 -27.43 14.61 7.41
N ASN A 157 -28.22 13.75 6.79
CA ASN A 157 -28.17 13.56 5.34
C ASN A 157 -29.15 14.55 4.74
N LYS A 158 -28.64 15.68 4.25
CA LYS A 158 -29.43 16.72 3.59
C LYS A 158 -29.17 16.71 2.09
N CYS A 159 -30.21 16.97 1.30
CA CYS A 159 -30.03 17.11 -0.14
C CYS A 159 -29.24 18.39 -0.46
N PRO A 160 -28.22 18.33 -1.34
CA PRO A 160 -27.47 19.53 -1.73
C PRO A 160 -28.24 20.44 -2.72
N ARG A 161 -29.42 20.03 -3.21
CA ARG A 161 -30.17 20.73 -4.26
C ARG A 161 -31.58 21.18 -3.85
N CYS A 162 -32.13 20.65 -2.76
CA CYS A 162 -33.46 21.02 -2.28
C CYS A 162 -33.52 21.00 -0.75
N ASP A 163 -34.61 21.57 -0.21
CA ASP A 163 -34.85 21.66 1.24
C ASP A 163 -35.43 20.38 1.85
N GLU A 164 -35.49 19.27 1.10
CA GLU A 164 -35.91 17.98 1.66
C GLU A 164 -34.83 17.47 2.64
N LYS A 165 -35.27 17.25 3.88
CA LYS A 165 -34.42 16.90 5.04
C LYS A 165 -34.79 15.54 5.59
N ASN A 166 -34.00 15.07 6.55
CA ASN A 166 -34.27 13.88 7.36
C ASN A 166 -34.14 12.55 6.61
N PHE A 167 -33.13 12.39 5.74
CA PHE A 167 -32.83 11.06 5.20
C PHE A 167 -32.10 10.24 6.28
N PRO A 168 -32.70 9.18 6.88
CA PRO A 168 -32.09 8.47 7.99
C PRO A 168 -30.82 7.69 7.59
N LYS A 169 -30.69 7.37 6.30
CA LYS A 169 -29.55 6.67 5.72
C LYS A 169 -29.09 7.40 4.45
N PHE A 170 -27.78 7.41 4.23
CA PHE A 170 -27.18 7.98 3.03
C PHE A 170 -27.72 7.36 1.73
N ASP A 171 -28.07 6.06 1.73
CA ASP A 171 -28.66 5.41 0.56
C ASP A 171 -29.99 6.03 0.12
N GLN A 172 -30.80 6.50 1.07
CA GLN A 172 -32.07 7.17 0.76
C GLN A 172 -31.82 8.55 0.14
N LEU A 173 -30.83 9.29 0.65
CA LEU A 173 -30.38 10.54 0.04
C LEU A 173 -29.85 10.31 -1.38
N ARG A 174 -29.01 9.28 -1.58
CA ARG A 174 -28.47 8.91 -2.89
C ARG A 174 -29.58 8.61 -3.89
N GLU A 175 -30.61 7.88 -3.45
CA GLU A 175 -31.76 7.56 -4.30
C GLU A 175 -32.62 8.79 -4.61
N HIS A 176 -32.86 9.65 -3.63
CA HIS A 176 -33.56 10.92 -3.82
C HIS A 176 -32.85 11.80 -4.85
N VAL A 177 -31.53 12.01 -4.69
CA VAL A 177 -30.73 12.84 -5.58
C VAL A 177 -30.74 12.30 -7.01
N ARG A 178 -30.69 10.98 -7.17
CA ARG A 178 -30.83 10.30 -8.46
C ARG A 178 -32.18 10.55 -9.12
N LYS A 179 -33.28 10.38 -8.37
CA LYS A 179 -34.65 10.46 -8.91
C LYS A 179 -35.15 11.87 -9.14
N ARG A 180 -34.83 12.80 -8.25
CA ARG A 180 -35.36 14.17 -8.26
C ARG A 180 -34.46 15.15 -9.02
N HIS A 181 -33.16 14.92 -8.99
CA HIS A 181 -32.19 15.87 -9.54
C HIS A 181 -31.38 15.29 -10.70
N GLU A 182 -31.53 14.00 -11.01
CA GLU A 182 -30.73 13.30 -12.04
C GLU A 182 -29.21 13.44 -11.80
N LEU A 183 -28.84 13.54 -10.53
CA LEU A 183 -27.45 13.62 -10.08
C LEU A 183 -27.04 12.34 -9.35
N PHE A 184 -25.75 12.07 -9.34
CA PHE A 184 -25.17 10.81 -8.88
C PHE A 184 -23.99 11.09 -7.96
N TYR A 185 -23.84 10.26 -6.92
CA TYR A 185 -22.62 10.20 -6.12
C TYR A 185 -21.69 9.12 -6.70
N CYS A 186 -20.37 9.36 -6.67
CA CYS A 186 -19.40 8.35 -7.06
C CYS A 186 -19.39 7.21 -6.05
N ASP A 187 -19.70 5.99 -6.50
CA ASP A 187 -19.66 4.73 -5.75
C ASP A 187 -18.33 4.50 -5.03
N ILE A 188 -17.22 4.64 -5.76
CA ILE A 188 -15.85 4.48 -5.22
C ILE A 188 -15.61 5.47 -4.08
N CYS A 189 -15.94 6.75 -4.27
CA CYS A 189 -15.82 7.75 -3.20
C CYS A 189 -16.77 7.48 -2.03
N THR A 190 -17.96 6.94 -2.26
CA THR A 190 -18.91 6.61 -1.18
C THR A 190 -18.44 5.48 -0.31
N GLU A 191 -17.73 4.51 -0.88
CA GLU A 191 -17.21 3.35 -0.16
C GLU A 191 -15.93 3.70 0.63
N HIS A 192 -14.99 4.38 -0.03
CA HIS A 192 -13.64 4.53 0.52
C HIS A 192 -13.43 5.86 1.27
N LEU A 193 -14.05 6.97 0.87
CA LEU A 193 -13.84 8.26 1.54
C LEU A 193 -14.72 8.40 2.79
N LYS A 194 -14.09 8.69 3.94
CA LYS A 194 -14.74 8.95 5.23
C LYS A 194 -15.04 10.44 5.40
N ILE A 195 -15.92 10.94 4.55
CA ILE A 195 -16.42 12.33 4.55
C ILE A 195 -17.93 12.38 4.81
N PHE A 196 -18.42 13.48 5.38
CA PHE A 196 -19.83 13.65 5.71
C PHE A 196 -20.67 13.79 4.44
N SER A 197 -21.96 13.50 4.54
CA SER A 197 -22.95 13.63 3.46
C SER A 197 -22.95 15.02 2.82
N SER A 198 -22.88 16.07 3.65
CA SER A 198 -22.83 17.47 3.26
C SER A 198 -21.56 17.86 2.48
N GLU A 199 -20.47 17.13 2.66
CA GLU A 199 -19.18 17.37 1.99
C GLU A 199 -19.08 16.63 0.65
N ARG A 200 -20.03 15.74 0.35
CA ARG A 200 -20.00 14.93 -0.88
C ARG A 200 -20.52 15.73 -2.06
N ARG A 201 -19.73 15.77 -3.12
CA ARG A 201 -20.16 16.30 -4.42
C ARG A 201 -21.08 15.31 -5.13
N CYS A 202 -22.13 15.84 -5.73
CA CYS A 202 -23.00 15.14 -6.66
C CYS A 202 -22.70 15.60 -8.09
N TYR A 203 -22.83 14.67 -9.03
CA TYR A 203 -22.40 14.84 -10.42
C TYR A 203 -23.54 14.53 -11.37
N SER A 204 -23.63 15.25 -12.49
CA SER A 204 -24.35 14.77 -13.65
C SER A 204 -23.70 13.50 -14.22
N ARG A 205 -24.40 12.79 -15.10
CA ARG A 205 -23.87 11.57 -15.73
C ARG A 205 -22.54 11.81 -16.47
N GLN A 206 -22.40 12.96 -17.12
CA GLN A 206 -21.18 13.33 -17.87
C GLN A 206 -20.03 13.68 -16.92
N GLU A 207 -20.31 14.50 -15.89
CA GLU A 207 -19.33 14.88 -14.88
C GLU A 207 -18.84 13.67 -14.09
N LEU A 208 -19.71 12.71 -13.77
CA LEU A 208 -19.30 11.49 -13.07
C LEU A 208 -18.35 10.63 -13.92
N ALA A 209 -18.60 10.55 -15.23
CA ALA A 209 -17.71 9.84 -16.15
C ALA A 209 -16.35 10.54 -16.31
N LEU A 210 -16.31 11.87 -16.21
CA LEU A 210 -15.07 12.65 -16.20
C LEU A 210 -14.32 12.46 -14.87
N HIS A 211 -15.03 12.60 -13.75
CA HIS A 211 -14.53 12.39 -12.39
C HIS A 211 -13.83 11.04 -12.25
N ARG A 212 -14.43 9.96 -12.76
CA ARG A 212 -13.83 8.61 -12.69
C ARG A 212 -12.59 8.43 -13.55
N ARG A 213 -12.42 9.18 -14.65
CA ARG A 213 -11.34 8.98 -15.64
C ARG A 213 -10.17 9.93 -15.46
N VAL A 214 -10.46 11.20 -15.23
CA VAL A 214 -9.47 12.28 -15.18
C VAL A 214 -9.47 12.95 -13.81
N GLY A 215 -10.61 12.93 -13.12
CA GLY A 215 -10.79 13.60 -11.84
C GLY A 215 -11.66 14.85 -11.95
N ASP A 216 -11.68 15.64 -10.87
CA ASP A 216 -12.48 16.85 -10.79
C ASP A 216 -11.67 18.05 -11.30
N PRO A 217 -12.21 18.88 -12.22
CA PRO A 217 -11.49 20.03 -12.78
C PRO A 217 -11.01 21.01 -11.71
N ASP A 218 -11.79 21.18 -10.65
CA ASP A 218 -11.54 22.11 -9.56
C ASP A 218 -10.50 21.56 -8.55
N ASN A 219 -10.12 20.29 -8.67
CA ASN A 219 -9.23 19.62 -7.72
C ASN A 219 -8.06 18.95 -8.45
N VAL A 220 -7.01 19.74 -8.70
CA VAL A 220 -5.77 19.34 -9.40
C VAL A 220 -5.09 18.12 -8.74
N GLY A 221 -5.37 17.85 -7.46
CA GLY A 221 -4.84 16.70 -6.73
C GLY A 221 -5.56 15.37 -7.02
N HIS A 222 -6.82 15.39 -7.45
CA HIS A 222 -7.60 14.18 -7.69
C HIS A 222 -7.52 13.80 -9.17
N ARG A 223 -6.71 12.79 -9.53
CA ARG A 223 -6.50 12.34 -10.92
C ARG A 223 -7.49 11.26 -11.38
N GLY A 224 -8.67 11.23 -10.78
CA GLY A 224 -9.67 10.20 -11.01
C GLY A 224 -9.30 8.84 -10.44
N HIS A 225 -10.08 7.83 -10.80
CA HIS A 225 -9.98 6.47 -10.26
C HIS A 225 -9.25 5.56 -11.24
N PRO A 226 -8.01 5.12 -10.92
CA PRO A 226 -7.21 4.33 -11.84
C PRO A 226 -7.87 2.97 -12.11
N LEU A 227 -7.76 2.52 -13.35
CA LEU A 227 -8.35 1.28 -13.86
C LEU A 227 -7.28 0.17 -13.82
N CYS A 228 -7.65 -1.01 -13.34
CA CYS A 228 -6.83 -2.20 -13.52
C CYS A 228 -6.98 -2.70 -14.97
N GLU A 229 -5.85 -2.83 -15.67
CA GLU A 229 -5.80 -3.23 -17.09
C GLU A 229 -6.18 -4.71 -17.31
N TYR A 230 -6.22 -5.51 -16.25
CA TYR A 230 -6.47 -6.95 -16.32
C TYR A 230 -7.91 -7.36 -15.94
N CYS A 231 -8.60 -6.54 -15.13
CA CYS A 231 -9.94 -6.88 -14.65
C CYS A 231 -10.98 -5.75 -14.79
N ASP A 232 -10.61 -4.64 -15.44
CA ASP A 232 -11.47 -3.48 -15.71
C ASP A 232 -12.15 -2.86 -14.46
N LYS A 233 -11.59 -3.10 -13.28
CA LYS A 233 -12.06 -2.49 -12.02
C LYS A 233 -11.33 -1.18 -11.76
N ARG A 234 -12.07 -0.18 -11.29
CA ARG A 234 -11.52 1.11 -10.87
C ARG A 234 -11.31 1.15 -9.36
N PHE A 235 -10.22 1.76 -8.93
CA PHE A 235 -9.83 1.88 -7.52
C PHE A 235 -9.78 3.35 -7.09
N LEU A 236 -9.75 3.60 -5.78
CA LEU A 236 -9.74 4.97 -5.26
C LEU A 236 -8.54 5.77 -5.78
N ASP A 237 -7.36 5.19 -5.65
CA ASP A 237 -6.07 5.78 -5.99
C ASP A 237 -5.09 4.70 -6.50
N LYS A 238 -3.85 5.12 -6.81
CA LYS A 238 -2.81 4.23 -7.33
C LYS A 238 -2.31 3.24 -6.29
N ASP A 239 -2.35 3.59 -5.01
CA ASP A 239 -1.86 2.73 -3.92
C ASP A 239 -2.82 1.56 -3.73
N GLU A 240 -4.12 1.83 -3.77
CA GLU A 240 -5.16 0.82 -3.69
C GLU A 240 -5.17 -0.08 -4.93
N LEU A 241 -4.95 0.48 -6.13
CA LEU A 241 -4.73 -0.31 -7.34
C LEU A 241 -3.49 -1.21 -7.20
N PHE A 242 -2.36 -0.67 -6.74
CA PHE A 242 -1.14 -1.45 -6.56
C PHE A 242 -1.33 -2.60 -5.56
N ARG A 243 -2.03 -2.34 -4.46
CA ARG A 243 -2.41 -3.36 -3.47
C ARG A 243 -3.31 -4.43 -4.08
N HIS A 244 -4.20 -4.07 -4.99
CA HIS A 244 -5.00 -5.01 -5.77
C HIS A 244 -4.13 -5.85 -6.72
N LEU A 245 -3.25 -5.21 -7.51
CA LEU A 245 -2.34 -5.88 -8.44
C LEU A 245 -1.45 -6.92 -7.73
N ARG A 246 -0.86 -6.57 -6.59
CA ARG A 246 -0.06 -7.47 -5.74
C ARG A 246 -0.85 -8.68 -5.20
N LYS A 247 -2.17 -8.59 -5.10
CA LYS A 247 -3.01 -9.62 -4.45
C LYS A 247 -3.73 -10.51 -5.46
N GLU A 248 -4.19 -9.94 -6.56
CA GLU A 248 -5.10 -10.60 -7.50
C GLU A 248 -4.43 -10.91 -8.86
N HIS A 249 -3.25 -10.35 -9.13
CA HIS A 249 -2.52 -10.55 -10.38
C HIS A 249 -1.13 -11.16 -10.16
N PHE A 250 -0.61 -11.81 -11.20
CA PHE A 250 0.69 -12.47 -11.17
C PHE A 250 1.81 -11.44 -11.32
N PHE A 251 2.97 -11.71 -10.75
CA PHE A 251 4.16 -10.87 -10.90
C PHE A 251 5.42 -11.72 -10.88
N CYS A 252 6.48 -11.21 -11.52
CA CYS A 252 7.79 -11.84 -11.47
C CYS A 252 8.50 -11.48 -10.17
N HIS A 253 8.89 -12.50 -9.39
CA HIS A 253 9.54 -12.30 -8.09
C HIS A 253 10.98 -11.80 -8.24
N PHE A 254 11.63 -12.09 -9.38
CA PHE A 254 12.97 -11.60 -9.68
C PHE A 254 12.95 -10.12 -10.06
N CYS A 255 12.04 -9.72 -10.95
CA CYS A 255 11.85 -8.30 -11.29
C CYS A 255 11.42 -7.48 -10.08
N ASP A 256 10.49 -7.99 -9.25
CA ASP A 256 10.06 -7.31 -8.02
C ASP A 256 11.23 -7.08 -7.06
N ALA A 257 12.11 -8.07 -6.90
CA ALA A 257 13.34 -7.94 -6.12
C ALA A 257 14.34 -6.92 -6.70
N ASP A 258 14.33 -6.74 -8.02
CA ASP A 258 15.14 -5.74 -8.72
C ASP A 258 14.48 -4.34 -8.73
N GLY A 259 13.30 -4.20 -8.11
CA GLY A 259 12.54 -2.94 -8.03
C GLY A 259 11.59 -2.70 -9.21
N ALA A 260 11.50 -3.63 -10.15
CA ALA A 260 10.59 -3.57 -11.29
C ALA A 260 9.24 -4.22 -10.96
N ASN A 261 8.18 -3.41 -10.94
CA ASN A 261 6.84 -3.83 -10.55
C ASN A 261 5.97 -4.17 -11.78
N HIS A 262 6.29 -5.27 -12.45
CA HIS A 262 5.50 -5.77 -13.59
C HIS A 262 4.46 -6.79 -13.14
N PHE A 263 3.22 -6.57 -13.55
CA PHE A 263 2.09 -7.46 -13.27
C PHE A 263 1.61 -8.12 -14.55
N TYR A 264 0.92 -9.26 -14.42
CA TYR A 264 0.44 -10.08 -15.52
C TYR A 264 -0.98 -10.59 -15.20
N GLY A 265 -1.85 -10.60 -16.22
CA GLY A 265 -3.25 -10.97 -16.07
C GLY A 265 -3.47 -12.47 -15.85
N ASP A 266 -2.61 -13.29 -16.44
CA ASP A 266 -2.67 -14.75 -16.43
C ASP A 266 -1.26 -15.35 -16.28
N TYR A 267 -1.20 -16.65 -16.06
CA TYR A 267 0.06 -17.35 -15.86
C TYR A 267 0.83 -17.54 -17.18
N ASP A 268 0.16 -17.66 -18.31
CA ASP A 268 0.80 -17.92 -19.61
C ASP A 268 1.63 -16.71 -20.05
N THR A 269 1.09 -15.51 -19.87
CA THR A 269 1.81 -14.25 -20.10
C THR A 269 3.01 -14.06 -19.17
N LEU A 270 2.87 -14.43 -17.89
CA LEU A 270 4.01 -14.44 -16.97
C LEU A 270 5.06 -15.49 -17.38
N ARG A 271 4.63 -16.65 -17.88
CA ARG A 271 5.53 -17.71 -18.35
C ARG A 271 6.30 -17.27 -19.59
N ASP A 272 5.67 -16.54 -20.50
CA ASP A 272 6.36 -15.91 -21.63
C ASP A 272 7.40 -14.89 -21.18
N HIS A 273 7.10 -14.09 -20.16
CA HIS A 273 8.10 -13.21 -19.54
C HIS A 273 9.27 -14.01 -18.94
N PHE A 274 9.01 -15.13 -18.26
CA PHE A 274 10.06 -16.01 -17.75
C PHE A 274 10.94 -16.63 -18.85
N ARG A 275 10.42 -16.79 -20.08
CA ARG A 275 11.20 -17.27 -21.24
C ARG A 275 12.07 -16.18 -21.87
N GLN A 276 11.61 -14.92 -21.85
CA GLN A 276 12.26 -13.80 -22.55
C GLN A 276 13.31 -13.11 -21.68
N GLU A 277 12.99 -12.87 -20.41
CA GLU A 277 13.81 -12.05 -19.50
C GLU A 277 14.53 -12.88 -18.42
N HIS A 278 14.17 -14.16 -18.29
CA HIS A 278 14.72 -15.08 -17.29
C HIS A 278 15.04 -16.45 -17.90
N TYR A 279 15.48 -17.40 -17.06
CA TYR A 279 15.85 -18.75 -17.48
C TYR A 279 14.83 -19.76 -16.95
N LEU A 280 13.83 -20.10 -17.76
CA LEU A 280 12.80 -21.10 -17.46
C LEU A 280 13.26 -22.52 -17.87
N CYS A 281 13.08 -23.51 -17.00
CA CYS A 281 13.23 -24.93 -17.33
C CYS A 281 11.89 -25.53 -17.77
N GLU A 282 11.86 -26.12 -18.96
CA GLU A 282 10.66 -26.74 -19.55
C GLU A 282 10.83 -28.26 -19.74
N GLU A 283 11.76 -28.88 -18.99
CA GLU A 283 12.07 -30.30 -19.13
C GLU A 283 11.20 -31.16 -18.19
N GLY A 284 10.43 -32.10 -18.76
CA GLY A 284 9.73 -33.14 -18.00
C GLY A 284 8.74 -32.58 -16.98
N GLU A 285 8.88 -32.97 -15.71
CA GLU A 285 7.98 -32.56 -14.63
C GLU A 285 8.04 -31.04 -14.34
N CYS A 286 9.17 -30.38 -14.65
CA CYS A 286 9.35 -28.94 -14.44
C CYS A 286 8.48 -28.08 -15.36
N GLU A 287 8.01 -28.63 -16.48
CA GLU A 287 7.09 -27.94 -17.39
C GLU A 287 5.70 -27.71 -16.75
N GLN A 288 5.29 -28.61 -15.85
CA GLN A 288 4.00 -28.60 -15.19
C GLN A 288 4.04 -27.85 -13.85
N GLU A 289 5.23 -27.63 -13.30
CA GLU A 289 5.41 -26.85 -12.08
C GLU A 289 5.27 -25.35 -12.36
N GLN A 290 4.37 -24.70 -11.63
CA GLN A 290 4.20 -23.26 -11.72
C GLN A 290 5.18 -22.54 -10.80
N PHE A 291 5.76 -21.44 -11.28
CA PHE A 291 6.61 -20.47 -10.55
C PHE A 291 7.98 -20.96 -10.05
N THR A 292 8.25 -22.25 -9.97
CA THR A 292 9.46 -22.81 -9.32
C THR A 292 10.62 -23.07 -10.28
N ALA A 293 10.33 -23.46 -11.52
CA ALA A 293 11.33 -23.85 -12.51
C ALA A 293 12.00 -22.65 -13.23
N VAL A 294 12.17 -21.51 -12.56
CA VAL A 294 12.68 -20.25 -13.15
C VAL A 294 13.91 -19.77 -12.38
N PHE A 295 14.93 -19.30 -13.11
CA PHE A 295 16.21 -18.90 -12.53
C PHE A 295 16.66 -17.52 -13.02
N ARG A 296 17.48 -16.84 -12.19
CA ARG A 296 18.07 -15.52 -12.52
C ARG A 296 19.20 -15.60 -13.52
N SER A 297 19.95 -16.70 -13.52
CA SER A 297 21.12 -16.86 -14.38
C SER A 297 21.11 -18.19 -15.11
N GLU A 298 21.81 -18.23 -16.25
CA GLU A 298 21.98 -19.47 -17.02
C GLU A 298 22.72 -20.53 -16.20
N ILE A 299 23.64 -20.12 -15.32
CA ILE A 299 24.42 -21.02 -14.46
C ILE A 299 23.48 -21.76 -13.50
N ASP A 300 22.53 -21.05 -12.90
CA ASP A 300 21.54 -21.64 -11.99
C ASP A 300 20.63 -22.64 -12.73
N LEU A 301 20.19 -22.30 -13.95
CA LEU A 301 19.43 -23.23 -14.79
C LEU A 301 20.25 -24.49 -15.14
N ARG A 302 21.53 -24.33 -15.51
CA ARG A 302 22.44 -25.46 -15.80
C ARG A 302 22.64 -26.35 -14.56
N ALA A 303 22.81 -25.73 -13.38
CA ALA A 303 22.92 -26.44 -12.11
C ALA A 303 21.63 -27.22 -11.79
N HIS A 304 20.48 -26.59 -11.97
CA HIS A 304 19.18 -27.24 -11.83
C HIS A 304 19.06 -28.45 -12.76
N ARG A 305 19.32 -28.27 -14.07
CA ARG A 305 19.27 -29.37 -15.05
C ARG A 305 20.20 -30.52 -14.69
N ALA A 306 21.42 -30.24 -14.23
CA ALA A 306 22.38 -31.28 -13.82
C ALA A 306 21.94 -32.07 -12.57
N SER A 307 21.16 -31.45 -11.67
CA SER A 307 20.64 -32.06 -10.45
C SER A 307 19.30 -32.78 -10.65
N ALA A 308 18.33 -32.14 -11.33
CA ALA A 308 16.96 -32.59 -11.48
C ALA A 308 16.79 -33.49 -12.71
N HIS A 309 17.40 -33.12 -13.84
CA HIS A 309 17.29 -33.84 -15.12
C HIS A 309 18.55 -34.65 -15.48
N GLY A 310 19.62 -34.58 -14.68
CA GLY A 310 20.88 -35.28 -14.95
C GLY A 310 20.76 -36.82 -15.02
N LYS A 311 19.68 -37.40 -14.48
CA LYS A 311 19.36 -38.84 -14.61
C LYS A 311 18.68 -39.19 -15.95
N SER A 312 18.01 -38.22 -16.58
CA SER A 312 17.36 -38.36 -17.90
C SER A 312 18.32 -38.07 -19.07
N MET A 313 19.51 -37.54 -18.78
CA MET A 313 20.53 -37.16 -19.77
C MET A 313 21.52 -38.28 -20.10
N ASN A 314 21.97 -38.34 -21.35
CA ASN A 314 23.03 -39.26 -21.78
C ASN A 314 24.35 -38.94 -21.04
N LYS A 315 25.16 -39.95 -20.69
CA LYS A 315 26.35 -39.82 -19.82
C LYS A 315 27.34 -38.71 -20.24
N LEU A 316 27.47 -38.45 -21.55
CA LEU A 316 28.34 -37.40 -22.09
C LEU A 316 27.76 -35.99 -21.91
N ALA A 317 26.45 -35.82 -22.16
CA ALA A 317 25.75 -34.55 -21.98
C ALA A 317 25.74 -34.12 -20.51
N ASN A 318 25.50 -35.06 -19.58
CA ASN A 318 25.53 -34.78 -18.14
C ASN A 318 26.93 -34.37 -17.64
N LYS A 319 28.01 -34.88 -18.27
CA LYS A 319 29.38 -34.46 -17.96
C LYS A 319 29.65 -33.04 -18.45
N GLN A 320 29.14 -32.65 -19.62
CA GLN A 320 29.27 -31.31 -20.18
C GLN A 320 28.44 -30.25 -19.44
N THR A 321 27.22 -30.57 -19.00
CA THR A 321 26.39 -29.64 -18.22
C THR A 321 27.02 -29.29 -16.86
N ARG A 322 27.89 -30.15 -16.31
CA ARG A 322 28.60 -29.94 -15.05
C ARG A 322 29.96 -29.25 -15.20
N THR A 323 30.42 -29.01 -16.42
CA THR A 323 31.69 -28.31 -16.69
C THR A 323 31.40 -26.86 -17.03
N LEU A 324 31.87 -25.94 -16.19
CA LEU A 324 31.87 -24.50 -16.48
C LEU A 324 33.18 -24.16 -17.20
N GLU A 325 33.08 -23.70 -18.45
CA GLU A 325 34.23 -23.14 -19.17
C GLU A 325 34.48 -21.71 -18.66
N LEU A 326 35.53 -21.55 -17.87
CA LEU A 326 35.97 -20.25 -17.38
C LEU A 326 37.15 -19.80 -18.25
N GLU A 327 36.91 -18.81 -19.11
CA GLU A 327 37.95 -18.22 -19.95
C GLU A 327 38.69 -17.14 -19.15
N PHE A 328 39.83 -17.51 -18.57
CA PHE A 328 40.68 -16.56 -17.84
C PHE A 328 41.70 -15.92 -18.79
N SER A 329 41.46 -14.68 -19.18
CA SER A 329 42.47 -13.85 -19.84
C SER A 329 43.46 -13.32 -18.79
N TYR A 330 44.54 -14.06 -18.53
CA TYR A 330 45.63 -13.59 -17.69
C TYR A 330 46.37 -12.44 -18.38
N ALA A 331 46.45 -11.28 -17.72
CA ALA A 331 47.27 -10.16 -18.19
C ALA A 331 48.74 -10.62 -18.34
N PRO A 332 49.41 -10.33 -19.48
CA PRO A 332 50.79 -10.74 -19.69
C PRO A 332 51.68 -10.16 -18.61
N ARG A 333 52.38 -11.03 -17.85
CA ARG A 333 53.41 -10.59 -16.93
C ARG A 333 54.50 -9.87 -17.72
N HIS A 334 54.69 -8.59 -17.43
CA HIS A 334 55.78 -7.77 -17.95
C HIS A 334 57.11 -8.41 -17.54
N ARG A 335 57.77 -9.09 -18.49
CA ARG A 335 59.11 -9.65 -18.30
C ARG A 335 60.10 -8.54 -18.64
N GLU A 336 60.52 -7.77 -17.66
CA GLU A 336 61.69 -6.90 -17.78
C GLU A 336 62.92 -7.79 -17.94
N GLY A 337 63.56 -7.70 -19.10
CA GLY A 337 64.87 -8.28 -19.33
C GLY A 337 65.94 -7.20 -19.23
N ALA A 338 67.05 -7.52 -18.53
CA ALA A 338 68.42 -7.44 -19.05
C ALA A 338 69.46 -7.28 -17.92
N GLY A 339 70.52 -8.11 -17.97
CA GLY A 339 71.86 -7.65 -17.58
C GLY A 339 72.66 -8.56 -16.63
N GLY A 340 73.65 -9.28 -17.18
CA GLY A 340 74.93 -9.54 -16.48
C GLY A 340 75.41 -10.99 -16.40
N PRO A 341 76.58 -11.34 -16.97
CA PRO A 341 77.18 -12.68 -16.90
C PRO A 341 78.19 -12.81 -15.73
N GLY A 342 78.33 -14.01 -15.16
CA GLY A 342 79.35 -14.29 -14.14
C GLY A 342 79.45 -15.78 -13.80
N ALA A 343 80.66 -16.31 -13.86
CA ALA A 343 81.04 -17.71 -13.84
C ALA A 343 80.99 -18.40 -12.46
N GLY A 344 81.02 -19.75 -12.47
CA GLY A 344 81.71 -20.53 -11.43
C GLY A 344 81.00 -21.78 -10.87
N SER A 345 81.50 -22.94 -11.28
CA SER A 345 81.80 -24.13 -10.44
C SER A 345 80.65 -24.94 -9.79
N GLY A 346 80.48 -26.20 -10.22
CA GLY A 346 79.64 -27.23 -9.56
C GLY A 346 80.31 -27.86 -8.33
N PRO A 347 80.13 -29.17 -8.04
CA PRO A 347 78.96 -30.05 -8.20
C PRO A 347 78.62 -30.79 -6.86
N GLY A 348 77.52 -31.56 -6.79
CA GLY A 348 77.46 -32.69 -5.85
C GLY A 348 76.12 -33.08 -5.25
N GLY A 349 75.82 -34.39 -5.34
CA GLY A 349 75.03 -35.21 -4.41
C GLY A 349 73.52 -34.90 -4.33
N GLY A 350 72.59 -35.81 -4.62
CA GLY A 350 72.55 -37.21 -4.20
C GLY A 350 71.43 -37.38 -3.15
N GLY A 351 70.59 -38.40 -3.31
CA GLY A 351 69.84 -38.96 -2.18
C GLY A 351 68.32 -38.80 -2.15
N SER A 352 67.64 -39.73 -2.82
CA SER A 352 66.61 -40.64 -2.26
C SER A 352 65.90 -40.34 -0.92
N GLY A 353 64.57 -40.57 -0.89
CA GLY A 353 63.82 -41.02 0.30
C GLY A 353 62.35 -40.60 0.24
N ARG A 354 61.44 -41.43 -0.31
CA ARG A 354 60.60 -42.43 0.40
C ARG A 354 59.80 -41.88 1.60
N GLY A 355 58.46 -42.06 1.53
CA GLY A 355 57.78 -42.77 2.62
C GLY A 355 56.42 -42.23 3.09
N ARG A 356 55.39 -43.07 2.87
CA ARG A 356 54.20 -43.36 3.71
C ARG A 356 53.19 -42.22 3.93
N GLY A 357 51.87 -42.41 3.83
CA GLY A 357 51.07 -43.63 3.94
C GLY A 357 50.47 -43.79 5.34
N GLY A 358 49.14 -43.86 5.41
CA GLY A 358 48.33 -44.19 6.60
C GLY A 358 47.41 -43.02 6.99
N ALA A 359 46.16 -43.23 7.35
CA ALA A 359 45.26 -44.37 7.35
C ALA A 359 43.84 -43.79 7.44
#